data_AF-A0A0E9X011-F1
#
_entry.id   AF-A0A0E9X011-F1
#
_cell.length_a   1.000
_cell.length_b   1.000
_cell.length_c   1.000
_cell.angle_alpha   90.00
_cell.angle_beta   90.00
_cell.angle_gamma   90.00
#
_symmetry.space_group_name_H-M   'P 1'
#
loop_
_entity.id
_entity.type
_entity.pdbx_description
1 polymer ?
#
loop_
_entity_poly.entity_id
_entity_poly.type
_entity_poly.pdbx_seq_one_letter_code
_entity_poly.pdbx_strand_id
1 'polypeptide(L)'
;MAAAVGERKTNCCCMDKENKDEYTNGHSISQLYDPSEFMPLDPTQELIFPPELMTLEKKPLRQLRFKGERVLWIQPTSLSELLELKAQYPTAKLVVGNTEVGEAFA
;
A
#
# COMPACT_ATOMS: atom_id res chain seq x y z
N MET A 1 23.82 12.03 2.65
CA MET A 1 22.97 12.84 1.75
C MET A 1 22.17 13.78 2.63
N ALA A 2 22.36 15.09 2.50
CA ALA A 2 21.64 16.11 3.26
C ALA A 2 20.59 16.76 2.35
N ALA A 3 19.40 17.03 2.86
CA ALA A 3 18.39 17.84 2.17
C ALA A 3 18.17 19.13 2.97
N ALA A 4 18.36 20.26 2.28
CA ALA A 4 18.10 21.60 2.79
C ALA A 4 16.63 22.00 2.56
N VAL A 5 16.04 22.72 3.50
CA VAL A 5 14.71 23.34 3.35
C VAL A 5 14.90 24.72 2.72
N GLY A 6 14.29 24.92 1.54
CA GLY A 6 14.29 26.19 0.82
C GLY A 6 12.93 26.89 0.92
N GLU A 7 12.93 28.15 1.33
CA GLU A 7 11.78 29.04 1.36
C GLU A 7 11.28 29.36 -0.07
N ARG A 8 9.96 29.42 -0.28
CA ARG A 8 9.38 29.91 -1.55
C ARG A 8 8.58 31.20 -1.33
N LYS A 9 9.07 32.27 -1.95
CA LYS A 9 8.33 33.51 -2.22
C LYS A 9 7.13 33.23 -3.12
N THR A 10 5.98 33.79 -2.75
CA THR A 10 4.76 33.82 -3.57
C THR A 10 4.94 34.78 -4.75
N ASN A 11 4.99 34.24 -5.95
CA ASN A 11 4.86 35.00 -7.19
C ASN A 11 3.40 35.43 -7.36
N CYS A 12 3.11 36.70 -7.10
CA CYS A 12 1.91 37.37 -7.55
C CYS A 12 2.10 37.75 -9.03
N CYS A 13 1.20 37.32 -9.92
CA CYS A 13 1.16 37.81 -11.29
C CYS A 13 -0.28 38.16 -11.66
N CYS A 14 -0.51 39.46 -11.76
CA CYS A 14 -1.78 40.12 -12.06
C CYS A 14 -2.16 39.98 -13.54
N MET A 15 -3.46 40.00 -13.84
CA MET A 15 -3.95 40.67 -15.04
C MET A 15 -4.79 41.87 -14.62
N ASP A 16 -4.20 43.05 -14.78
CA ASP A 16 -4.86 44.34 -14.75
C ASP A 16 -5.74 44.49 -16.00
N LYS A 17 -7.05 44.72 -15.80
CA LYS A 17 -7.89 45.52 -16.70
C LYS A 17 -8.94 46.28 -15.89
N GLU A 18 -8.67 47.55 -15.63
CA GLU A 18 -9.61 48.52 -15.09
C GLU A 18 -10.67 48.91 -16.13
N ASN A 19 -11.93 48.49 -15.94
CA ASN A 19 -13.01 49.45 -15.67
C ASN A 19 -14.36 48.74 -15.41
N LYS A 20 -14.89 49.07 -14.23
CA LYS A 20 -16.29 49.29 -13.88
C LYS A 20 -17.28 48.21 -14.32
N ASP A 21 -17.52 47.28 -13.39
CA ASP A 21 -18.80 47.18 -12.67
C ASP A 21 -18.62 46.18 -11.52
N GLU A 22 -18.42 46.69 -10.30
CA GLU A 22 -18.21 45.89 -9.09
C GLU A 22 -19.53 45.28 -8.60
N TYR A 23 -19.95 44.19 -9.23
CA TYR A 23 -20.77 43.16 -8.59
C TYR A 23 -20.28 41.80 -9.09
N THR A 24 -19.08 41.40 -8.66
CA THR A 24 -18.55 40.07 -8.96
C THR A 24 -19.20 39.03 -8.05
N ASN A 25 -20.29 38.49 -8.58
CA ASN A 25 -20.58 37.07 -8.50
C ASN A 25 -19.28 36.29 -8.80
N GLY A 26 -18.66 35.73 -7.77
CA GLY A 26 -17.64 34.71 -7.90
C GLY A 26 -17.98 33.65 -6.90
N HIS A 27 -18.41 32.47 -7.37
CA HIS A 27 -18.38 31.26 -6.56
C HIS A 27 -16.92 31.05 -6.13
N SER A 28 -16.54 31.71 -5.04
CA SER A 28 -15.34 31.37 -4.31
C SER A 28 -15.56 29.92 -3.92
N ILE A 29 -14.66 29.04 -4.37
CA ILE A 29 -14.58 27.72 -3.77
C ILE A 29 -14.22 28.02 -2.32
N SER A 30 -15.24 28.09 -1.46
CA SER A 30 -15.06 28.26 -0.03
C SER A 30 -14.15 27.12 0.39
N GLN A 31 -12.99 27.46 0.93
CA GLN A 31 -12.04 26.48 1.42
C GLN A 31 -12.78 25.54 2.38
N LEU A 32 -12.88 24.25 2.03
CA LEU A 32 -13.74 23.29 2.75
C LEU A 32 -13.17 22.90 4.12
N TYR A 33 -11.86 23.09 4.30
CA TYR A 33 -11.13 22.81 5.53
C TYR A 33 -9.79 23.58 5.54
N ASP A 34 -9.21 23.78 6.71
CA ASP A 34 -7.88 24.37 6.88
C ASP A 34 -6.82 23.27 7.09
N PRO A 35 -5.90 23.03 6.14
CA PRO A 35 -4.83 22.06 6.30
C PRO A 35 -3.86 22.38 7.45
N SER A 36 -3.85 23.63 7.95
CA SER A 36 -3.01 24.00 9.10
C SER A 36 -3.48 23.37 10.42
N GLU A 37 -4.74 22.94 10.48
CA GLU A 37 -5.33 22.21 11.61
C GLU A 37 -4.96 20.73 11.62
N PHE A 38 -4.36 20.22 10.53
CA PHE A 38 -4.00 18.81 10.44
C PHE A 38 -2.82 18.49 11.36
N MET A 39 -3.00 17.49 12.22
CA MET A 39 -1.92 16.98 13.05
C MET A 39 -0.82 16.41 12.13
N PRO A 40 0.46 16.78 12.34
CA PRO A 40 1.55 16.22 11.56
C PRO A 40 1.67 14.72 11.83
N LEU A 41 2.00 13.96 10.79
CA LEU A 41 2.33 12.54 10.93
C LEU A 41 3.63 12.40 11.75
N ASP A 42 3.56 11.66 12.83
CA ASP A 42 4.73 11.18 13.58
C ASP A 42 4.91 9.69 13.29
N PRO A 43 5.90 9.29 12.46
CA PRO A 43 6.13 7.88 12.12
C PRO A 43 6.43 7.00 13.34
N THR A 44 6.85 7.59 14.47
CA THR A 44 7.15 6.83 15.69
C THR A 44 5.89 6.38 16.44
N GLN A 45 4.72 6.90 16.07
CA GLN A 45 3.42 6.52 16.62
C GLN A 45 2.74 5.38 15.83
N GLU A 46 3.38 4.90 14.76
CA GLU A 46 2.91 3.71 14.06
C GLU A 46 3.04 2.47 14.96
N LEU A 47 2.18 1.48 14.72
CA LEU A 47 2.26 0.21 15.43
C LEU A 47 3.62 -0.43 15.15
N ILE A 48 4.30 -0.82 16.22
CA ILE A 48 5.55 -1.57 16.09
C ILE A 48 5.29 -2.90 15.37
N PHE A 49 6.30 -3.38 14.65
CA PHE A 49 6.27 -4.74 14.13
C PHE A 49 6.28 -5.74 15.31
N PRO A 50 5.37 -6.73 15.34
CA PRO A 50 5.31 -7.71 16.43
C PRO A 50 6.66 -8.40 16.65
N PRO A 51 7.29 -8.26 17.83
CA PRO A 51 8.61 -8.83 18.09
C PRO A 51 8.64 -10.34 17.88
N GLU A 52 7.53 -11.04 18.12
CA GLU A 52 7.42 -12.49 17.93
C GLU A 52 7.69 -12.88 16.47
N LEU A 53 7.18 -12.11 15.50
CA LEU A 53 7.39 -12.39 14.08
C LEU A 53 8.87 -12.25 13.68
N MET A 54 9.60 -11.31 14.28
CA MET A 54 11.05 -11.15 14.04
C MET A 54 11.85 -12.36 14.53
N THR A 55 11.38 -13.05 15.57
CA THR A 55 12.03 -14.27 16.06
C THR A 55 11.74 -15.48 15.19
N LEU A 56 10.57 -15.53 14.55
CA LEU A 56 10.16 -16.61 13.66
C LEU A 56 10.92 -16.61 12.34
N GLU A 57 11.27 -15.42 11.83
CA GLU A 57 12.07 -15.27 10.61
C GLU A 57 13.44 -15.98 10.70
N LYS A 58 14.01 -16.09 11.90
CA LYS A 58 15.30 -16.76 12.13
C LYS A 58 15.20 -18.28 12.13
N LYS A 59 13.99 -18.84 12.16
CA LYS A 59 13.79 -20.30 12.18
C LYS A 59 13.84 -20.83 10.75
N PRO A 60 14.40 -22.04 10.54
CA PRO A 60 14.38 -22.66 9.22
C PRO A 60 12.93 -22.85 8.76
N LEU A 61 12.67 -22.49 7.50
CA LEU A 61 11.37 -22.69 6.89
C LEU A 61 11.08 -24.20 6.81
N ARG A 62 9.85 -24.59 7.14
CA ARG A 62 9.35 -25.97 7.01
C ARG A 62 8.17 -25.98 6.05
N GLN A 63 8.06 -27.02 5.23
CA GLN A 63 6.85 -27.24 4.42
C GLN A 63 5.62 -27.21 5.31
N LEU A 64 4.62 -26.42 4.91
CA LEU A 64 3.32 -26.38 5.57
C LEU A 64 2.28 -27.01 4.67
N ARG A 65 1.37 -27.79 5.27
CA ARG A 65 0.23 -28.41 4.58
C ARG A 65 -1.03 -28.09 5.37
N PHE A 66 -1.96 -27.36 4.76
CA PHE A 66 -3.26 -27.06 5.33
C PHE A 66 -4.32 -27.80 4.55
N LYS A 67 -5.03 -28.70 5.22
CA LYS A 67 -6.14 -29.46 4.62
C LYS A 67 -7.45 -28.83 5.08
N GLY A 68 -8.12 -28.16 4.16
CA GLY A 68 -9.51 -27.76 4.32
C GLY A 68 -10.47 -28.86 3.86
N GLU A 69 -11.76 -28.55 3.85
CA GLU A 69 -12.80 -29.46 3.38
C GLU A 69 -12.66 -29.79 1.88
N ARG A 70 -12.36 -28.77 1.06
CA ARG A 70 -12.35 -28.88 -0.40
C ARG A 70 -10.96 -28.72 -1.04
N VAL A 71 -9.99 -28.20 -0.28
CA VAL A 71 -8.68 -27.77 -0.80
C VAL A 71 -7.56 -28.25 0.10
N LEU A 72 -6.48 -28.72 -0.53
CA LEU A 72 -5.19 -28.93 0.12
C LEU A 72 -4.24 -27.80 -0.30
N TRP A 73 -3.84 -26.97 0.66
CA TRP A 73 -2.83 -25.94 0.46
C TRP A 73 -1.47 -26.48 0.89
N ILE A 74 -0.47 -26.37 0.02
CA ILE A 74 0.91 -26.76 0.31
C ILE A 74 1.79 -25.54 0.08
N GLN A 75 2.53 -25.14 1.11
CA GLN A 75 3.53 -24.08 1.02
C GLN A 75 4.93 -24.72 0.97
N PRO A 76 5.53 -24.84 -0.22
CA PRO A 76 6.90 -25.33 -0.34
C PRO A 76 7.90 -24.30 0.19
N THR A 77 9.08 -24.79 0.54
CA THR A 77 10.19 -24.02 1.11
C THR A 77 11.39 -23.93 0.19
N SER A 78 11.43 -24.76 -0.85
CA SER A 78 12.50 -24.78 -1.85
C SER A 78 11.95 -24.96 -3.27
N LEU A 79 12.77 -24.61 -4.26
CA LEU A 79 12.44 -24.81 -5.66
C LEU A 79 12.32 -26.30 -6.00
N SER A 80 13.22 -27.14 -5.49
CA SER A 80 13.18 -28.58 -5.73
C SER A 80 11.86 -29.19 -5.25
N GLU A 81 11.43 -28.82 -4.04
CA GLU A 81 10.16 -29.25 -3.48
C GLU A 81 8.96 -28.77 -4.31
N LEU A 82 8.97 -27.51 -4.77
CA LEU A 82 7.94 -26.98 -5.65
C LEU A 82 7.84 -27.79 -6.95
N LEU A 83 8.98 -28.13 -7.57
CA LEU A 83 9.03 -28.90 -8.81
C LEU A 83 8.53 -30.33 -8.60
N GLU A 84 8.92 -30.98 -7.50
CA GLU A 84 8.42 -32.30 -7.12
C GLU A 84 6.91 -32.30 -6.90
N LEU A 85 6.38 -31.30 -6.19
CA LEU A 85 4.94 -31.13 -5.98
C LEU A 85 4.20 -30.90 -7.29
N LYS A 86 4.77 -30.11 -8.22
CA LYS A 86 4.16 -29.85 -9.52
C LYS A 86 4.17 -31.08 -10.42
N ALA A 87 5.20 -31.93 -10.33
CA ALA A 87 5.25 -33.23 -11.00
C ALA A 87 4.22 -34.21 -10.43
N GLN A 88 4.06 -34.26 -9.09
CA GLN A 88 3.09 -35.13 -8.42
C GLN A 88 1.64 -34.67 -8.62
N TYR A 89 1.39 -33.35 -8.66
CA TYR A 89 0.08 -32.74 -8.84
C TYR A 89 0.07 -31.78 -10.04
N PRO A 90 0.07 -32.28 -11.29
CA PRO A 90 0.18 -31.44 -12.48
C PRO A 90 -0.94 -30.40 -12.61
N THR A 91 -2.13 -30.68 -12.07
CA THR A 91 -3.30 -29.78 -12.10
C THR A 91 -3.30 -28.75 -10.96
N ALA A 92 -2.38 -28.86 -10.00
CA ALA A 92 -2.28 -27.91 -8.89
C ALA A 92 -2.02 -26.48 -9.39
N LYS A 93 -2.74 -25.52 -8.83
CA LYS A 93 -2.58 -24.10 -9.13
C LYS A 93 -1.46 -23.51 -8.27
N LEU A 94 -0.60 -22.72 -8.89
CA LEU A 94 0.39 -21.92 -8.17
C LEU A 94 -0.27 -20.59 -7.77
N VAL A 95 -0.13 -20.22 -6.51
CA VAL A 95 -0.79 -19.04 -5.94
C VAL A 95 0.24 -18.23 -5.17
N VAL A 96 0.33 -16.93 -5.47
CA VAL A 96 1.18 -15.95 -4.75
C VAL A 96 0.30 -14.85 -4.18
N GLY A 97 -0.09 -13.86 -4.98
CA GLY A 97 -0.96 -12.76 -4.56
C GLY A 97 -2.46 -13.10 -4.52
N ASN A 98 -2.86 -14.26 -5.06
CA ASN A 98 -4.24 -14.76 -5.09
C ASN A 98 -5.29 -13.87 -5.80
N THR A 99 -4.88 -12.84 -6.54
CA THR A 99 -5.80 -11.89 -7.19
C THR A 99 -6.58 -12.47 -8.37
N GLU A 100 -6.05 -13.49 -9.08
CA GLU A 100 -6.74 -14.17 -10.18
C GLU A 100 -7.54 -15.38 -9.68
N VAL A 101 -6.88 -16.24 -8.89
CA VAL A 101 -7.45 -17.49 -8.41
C VAL A 101 -8.67 -17.26 -7.52
N GLY A 102 -8.63 -16.24 -6.65
CA GLY A 102 -9.76 -15.89 -5.80
C GLY A 102 -11.04 -15.54 -6.58
N GLU A 103 -10.93 -14.88 -7.73
CA GLU A 103 -12.08 -14.56 -8.60
C GLU A 103 -12.57 -15.79 -9.38
N ALA A 104 -11.67 -16.67 -9.80
CA ALA A 104 -12.02 -17.84 -10.60
C ALA A 104 -12.81 -18.93 -9.83
N PHE A 105 -12.90 -18.84 -8.50
CA PHE A 105 -13.58 -19.81 -7.63
C PHE A 105 -14.70 -19.20 -6.77
N ALA A 106 -15.03 -17.91 -6.98
CA ALA A 106 -16.14 -17.22 -6.32
C ALA A 106 -17.50 -17.59 -6.94
#